data_AF-A0A961GCK4-F1
#
_entry.id   AF-A0A961GCK4-F1
#
_cell.length_a   1.000
_cell.length_b   1.000
_cell.length_c   1.000
_cell.angle_alpha   90.00
_cell.angle_beta   90.00
_cell.angle_gamma   90.00
#
_symmetry.space_group_name_H-M   'P 1'
#
loop_
_entity.id
_entity.type
_entity.pdbx_description
1 polymer ?
#
loop_
_entity_poly.entity_id
_entity_poly.type
_entity_poly.pdbx_seq_one_letter_code
_entity_poly.pdbx_strand_id
1 'polypeptide(L)'
;MRSRRGTDQGAGTVLVLGVVAVLVTVLFGALAVLSAVEAGHRAASAADLAALAGAASLAAESPTGGACDRAAAVAAANGAVLVDCVVRGEEVWLATTVSPAFRGLPAAT
;
A
#
# COMPACT_ATOMS: atom_id res chain seq x y z
N MET A 1 -31.50 34.31 43.35
CA MET A 1 -30.50 33.62 42.52
C MET A 1 -31.10 33.40 41.13
N ARG A 2 -30.70 34.20 40.13
CA ARG A 2 -31.23 34.13 38.75
C ARG A 2 -30.61 32.93 38.04
N SER A 3 -31.48 32.09 37.51
CA SER A 3 -31.16 30.87 36.77
C SER A 3 -30.41 31.18 35.48
N ARG A 4 -29.13 30.76 35.38
CA ARG A 4 -28.34 30.74 34.13
C ARG A 4 -28.75 29.56 33.24
N ARG A 5 -30.04 29.40 32.93
CA ARG A 5 -30.52 28.29 32.08
C ARG A 5 -30.36 28.55 30.57
N GLY A 6 -29.93 29.74 30.15
CA GLY A 6 -29.80 30.12 28.74
C GLY A 6 -28.39 30.10 28.14
N THR A 7 -27.33 29.88 28.93
CA THR A 7 -25.93 29.93 28.43
C THR A 7 -25.35 28.55 28.08
N ASP A 8 -25.91 27.46 28.59
CA ASP A 8 -25.39 26.10 28.35
C ASP A 8 -25.89 25.47 27.03
N GLN A 9 -27.02 25.94 26.47
CA GLN A 9 -27.57 25.38 25.23
C GLN A 9 -26.65 25.59 24.02
N GLY A 10 -25.81 26.63 24.02
CA GLY A 10 -24.80 26.87 22.98
C GLY A 10 -23.42 26.28 23.31
N ALA A 11 -23.01 26.28 24.59
CA ALA A 11 -21.71 25.76 24.98
C ALA A 11 -21.60 24.25 24.72
N GLY A 12 -22.66 23.48 24.98
CA GLY A 12 -22.69 22.04 24.74
C GLY A 12 -22.54 21.67 23.26
N THR A 13 -23.19 22.41 22.36
CA THR A 13 -23.13 22.14 20.91
C THR A 13 -21.78 22.49 20.32
N VAL A 14 -21.15 23.59 20.75
CA VAL A 14 -19.80 23.96 20.33
C VAL A 14 -18.77 22.92 20.79
N LEU A 15 -18.90 22.43 22.03
CA LEU A 15 -18.01 21.39 22.56
C LEU A 15 -18.15 20.07 21.78
N VAL A 16 -19.38 19.66 21.49
CA VAL A 16 -19.66 18.48 20.66
C VAL A 16 -19.10 18.66 19.25
N LEU A 17 -19.30 19.81 18.60
CA LEU A 17 -18.73 20.09 17.28
C LEU A 17 -17.20 20.05 17.30
N GLY A 18 -16.57 20.58 18.35
CA GLY A 18 -15.12 20.51 18.52
C GLY A 18 -14.61 19.07 18.65
N VAL A 19 -15.26 18.26 19.49
CA VAL A 19 -14.92 16.84 19.65
C VAL A 19 -15.12 16.08 18.33
N VAL A 20 -16.24 16.30 17.64
CA VAL A 20 -16.51 15.69 16.33
C VAL A 20 -15.45 16.10 15.31
N ALA A 21 -15.08 17.38 15.25
CA ALA A 21 -14.04 17.85 14.34
C ALA A 21 -12.69 17.17 14.62
N VAL A 22 -12.30 17.02 15.89
CA VAL A 22 -11.07 16.31 16.29
C VAL A 22 -11.14 14.82 15.92
N LEU A 23 -12.26 14.15 16.17
CA LEU A 23 -12.42 12.74 15.81
C LEU A 23 -12.33 12.54 14.29
N VAL A 24 -12.96 13.44 13.52
CA VAL A 24 -12.92 13.42 12.05
C VAL A 24 -11.48 13.65 11.56
N THR A 25 -10.76 14.64 12.09
CA THR A 25 -9.37 14.91 11.67
C THR A 25 -8.44 13.74 11.98
N VAL A 26 -8.55 13.15 13.17
CA VAL A 26 -7.80 11.95 13.56
C VAL A 26 -8.13 10.77 12.65
N LEU A 27 -9.41 10.55 12.34
CA LEU A 27 -9.84 9.48 11.44
C LEU A 27 -9.24 9.65 10.03
N PHE A 28 -9.34 10.84 9.44
CA PHE A 28 -8.73 11.10 8.13
C PHE A 28 -7.21 10.93 8.15
N GLY A 29 -6.54 11.39 9.23
CA GLY A 29 -5.11 11.16 9.43
C GLY A 29 -4.74 9.68 9.50
N ALA A 30 -5.49 8.89 10.26
CA ALA A 30 -5.29 7.45 10.38
C ALA A 30 -5.50 6.73 9.04
N LEU A 31 -6.55 7.07 8.30
CA LEU A 31 -6.81 6.51 6.97
C LEU A 31 -5.68 6.82 5.98
N ALA A 32 -5.12 8.04 6.02
CA ALA A 32 -3.98 8.40 5.18
C ALA A 32 -2.76 7.54 5.50
N VAL A 33 -2.41 7.37 6.78
CA VAL A 33 -1.29 6.51 7.19
C VAL A 33 -1.52 5.06 6.79
N LEU A 34 -2.71 4.52 7.04
CA LEU A 34 -3.05 3.14 6.68
C LEU A 34 -2.90 2.89 5.17
N SER A 35 -3.33 3.84 4.34
CA SER A 35 -3.18 3.72 2.89
C SER A 35 -1.70 3.70 2.43
N ALA A 36 -0.83 4.45 3.10
CA ALA A 36 0.61 4.43 2.82
C ALA A 36 1.25 3.10 3.24
N VAL A 37 0.87 2.58 4.42
CA VAL A 37 1.36 1.29 4.93
C VAL A 37 0.92 0.14 4.02
N GLU A 38 -0.34 0.14 3.59
CA GLU A 38 -0.87 -0.90 2.71
C GLU A 38 -0.15 -0.92 1.35
N ALA A 39 0.13 0.25 0.77
CA ALA A 39 0.92 0.35 -0.47
C ALA A 39 2.33 -0.24 -0.31
N GLY A 40 3.00 0.04 0.81
CA GLY A 40 4.32 -0.50 1.12
C GLY A 40 4.31 -2.02 1.33
N HIS A 41 3.35 -2.54 2.10
CA HIS A 41 3.22 -3.99 2.32
C HIS A 41 2.93 -4.74 1.02
N ARG A 42 2.06 -4.21 0.16
CA ARG A 42 1.78 -4.82 -1.15
C ARG A 42 3.02 -4.87 -2.03
N ALA A 43 3.83 -3.81 -2.03
CA ALA A 43 5.09 -3.79 -2.78
C ALA A 43 6.08 -4.85 -2.29
N ALA A 44 6.26 -4.97 -0.97
CA ALA A 44 7.11 -6.01 -0.39
C ALA A 44 6.61 -7.42 -0.73
N SER A 45 5.32 -7.70 -0.52
CA SER A 45 4.75 -9.03 -0.81
C SER A 45 4.83 -9.39 -2.29
N ALA A 46 4.66 -8.41 -3.19
CA ALA A 46 4.77 -8.63 -4.63
C ALA A 46 6.20 -9.02 -5.03
N ALA A 47 7.20 -8.35 -4.47
CA ALA A 47 8.61 -8.66 -4.71
C ALA A 47 8.98 -10.06 -4.21
N ASP A 48 8.56 -10.41 -3.00
CA ASP A 48 8.84 -11.72 -2.38
C ASP A 48 8.22 -12.88 -3.18
N LEU A 49 6.96 -12.73 -3.61
CA LEU A 49 6.28 -13.73 -4.43
C LEU A 49 6.89 -13.87 -5.83
N ALA A 50 7.30 -12.76 -6.45
CA ALA A 50 7.98 -12.78 -7.73
C ALA A 50 9.35 -13.48 -7.64
N ALA A 51 10.11 -13.21 -6.58
CA ALA A 51 11.39 -13.88 -6.31
C ALA A 51 11.22 -15.39 -6.13
N LEU A 52 10.26 -15.82 -5.30
CA LEU A 52 9.95 -17.24 -5.10
C LEU A 52 9.47 -17.92 -6.39
N ALA A 53 8.67 -17.23 -7.20
CA ALA A 53 8.20 -17.75 -8.47
C ALA A 53 9.35 -17.94 -9.48
N GLY A 54 10.26 -16.98 -9.58
CA GLY A 54 11.45 -17.08 -10.41
C GLY A 54 12.38 -18.20 -9.95
N ALA A 55 12.62 -18.31 -8.64
CA ALA A 55 13.43 -19.38 -8.07
C ALA A 55 12.81 -20.76 -8.32
N ALA A 56 11.49 -20.91 -8.15
CA ALA A 56 10.78 -22.16 -8.41
C ALA A 56 10.88 -22.61 -9.87
N SER A 57 10.83 -21.68 -10.82
CA SER A 57 11.03 -21.99 -12.25
C SER A 57 12.48 -22.38 -12.58
N LEU A 58 13.48 -21.76 -11.96
CA LEU A 58 14.88 -22.19 -12.13
C LEU A 58 15.09 -23.60 -11.56
N ALA A 59 14.53 -23.90 -10.39
CA ALA A 59 14.61 -25.21 -9.77
C ALA A 59 13.92 -26.32 -10.58
N ALA A 60 12.95 -25.96 -11.43
CA ALA A 60 12.28 -26.88 -12.34
C ALA A 60 13.04 -27.10 -13.66
N GLU A 61 14.32 -26.70 -13.74
CA GLU A 61 15.18 -26.78 -14.94
C GLU A 61 14.56 -26.12 -16.18
N SER A 62 13.66 -25.17 -15.99
CA SER A 62 13.09 -24.41 -17.10
C SER A 62 14.18 -23.54 -17.75
N PRO A 63 14.09 -23.29 -19.07
CA PRO A 63 15.04 -22.38 -19.73
C PRO A 63 15.08 -21.05 -18.99
N THR A 64 16.26 -20.43 -18.91
CA THR A 64 16.51 -19.21 -18.12
C THR A 64 15.52 -18.07 -18.40
N GLY A 65 14.99 -17.98 -19.62
CA GLY A 65 13.90 -17.04 -19.97
C GLY A 65 12.59 -17.28 -19.23
N GLY A 66 12.24 -18.55 -18.97
CA GLY A 66 11.02 -18.91 -18.26
C GLY A 66 10.97 -18.44 -16.80
N ALA A 67 12.14 -18.20 -16.19
CA ALA A 67 12.20 -17.70 -14.82
C ALA A 67 11.82 -16.23 -14.68
N CYS A 68 12.33 -15.39 -15.58
CA CYS A 68 11.96 -13.98 -15.61
C CYS A 68 10.51 -13.80 -16.07
N ASP A 69 10.03 -14.59 -17.03
CA ASP A 69 8.63 -14.55 -17.47
C ASP A 69 7.67 -14.92 -16.33
N ARG A 70 8.01 -15.96 -15.55
CA ARG A 70 7.21 -16.38 -14.39
C ARG A 70 7.20 -15.32 -13.30
N ALA A 71 8.35 -14.76 -12.98
CA ALA A 71 8.46 -13.67 -12.00
C ALA A 71 7.69 -12.42 -12.45
N ALA A 72 7.75 -12.05 -13.73
CA ALA A 72 7.00 -10.94 -14.30
C ALA A 72 5.49 -11.14 -14.18
N ALA A 73 4.99 -12.34 -14.49
CA ALA A 73 3.58 -12.67 -14.37
C ALA A 73 3.08 -12.56 -12.92
N VAL A 74 3.88 -13.00 -11.95
CA VAL A 74 3.54 -12.90 -10.52
C VAL A 74 3.63 -11.46 -10.01
N ALA A 75 4.64 -10.70 -10.43
CA ALA A 75 4.73 -9.28 -10.11
C ALA A 75 3.49 -8.52 -10.60
N ALA A 76 3.11 -8.73 -11.87
CA ALA A 76 1.95 -8.08 -12.48
C ALA A 76 0.63 -8.44 -11.77
N ALA A 77 0.46 -9.71 -11.39
CA ALA A 77 -0.72 -10.16 -10.64
C ALA A 77 -0.85 -9.50 -9.25
N ASN A 78 0.26 -9.01 -8.68
CA ASN A 78 0.29 -8.32 -7.40
C ASN A 78 0.39 -6.78 -7.53
N GLY A 79 0.20 -6.24 -8.74
CA GLY A 79 0.23 -4.80 -8.98
C GLY A 79 1.63 -4.19 -8.99
N ALA A 80 2.66 -5.01 -9.18
CA ALA A 80 4.04 -4.59 -9.36
C ALA A 80 4.47 -4.78 -10.82
N VAL A 81 5.45 -3.98 -11.24
CA VAL A 81 6.09 -4.09 -12.55
C VAL A 81 7.52 -4.56 -12.35
N LEU A 82 7.91 -5.59 -13.09
CA LEU A 82 9.30 -6.05 -13.14
C LEU A 82 10.13 -5.02 -13.91
N VAL A 83 11.15 -4.44 -13.26
CA VAL A 83 12.02 -3.43 -13.88
C VAL A 83 13.39 -3.98 -14.27
N ASP A 84 13.84 -5.03 -13.60
CA ASP A 84 15.08 -5.72 -13.94
C ASP A 84 14.97 -7.21 -13.55
N CYS A 85 15.62 -8.07 -14.33
CA CYS A 85 15.68 -9.51 -14.07
C CYS A 85 16.93 -10.12 -14.71
N VAL A 86 17.76 -10.75 -13.87
CA VAL A 86 19.03 -11.36 -14.26
C VAL A 86 19.12 -12.74 -13.62
N VAL A 87 19.32 -13.76 -14.45
CA VAL A 87 19.63 -15.12 -13.99
C VAL A 87 21.13 -15.33 -13.98
N ARG A 88 21.69 -15.83 -12.87
CA ARG A 88 23.11 -16.16 -12.70
C ARG A 88 23.27 -17.58 -12.20
N GLY A 89 23.51 -18.51 -13.12
CA GLY A 89 23.58 -19.93 -12.79
C GLY A 89 22.24 -20.42 -12.25
N GLU A 90 22.20 -20.73 -10.96
CA GLU A 90 21.01 -21.21 -10.23
C GLU A 90 20.28 -20.09 -9.45
N GLU A 91 20.76 -18.85 -9.50
CA GLU A 91 20.14 -17.71 -8.82
C GLU A 91 19.35 -16.83 -9.80
N VAL A 92 18.22 -16.29 -9.34
CA VAL A 92 17.50 -15.21 -10.03
C VAL A 92 17.54 -13.93 -9.19
N TRP A 93 17.99 -12.85 -9.81
CA TRP A 93 18.01 -11.52 -9.25
C TRP A 93 16.99 -10.68 -9.98
N LEU A 94 16.07 -10.05 -9.25
CA LEU A 94 15.04 -9.24 -9.87
C LEU A 94 14.66 -8.04 -9.02
N ALA A 95 14.22 -6.99 -9.68
CA ALA A 95 13.71 -5.78 -9.06
C ALA A 95 12.30 -5.51 -9.57
N THR A 96 11.40 -5.17 -8.66
CA THR A 96 10.02 -4.79 -8.99
C THR A 96 9.69 -3.43 -8.40
N THR A 97 8.78 -2.70 -9.05
CA THR A 97 8.29 -1.41 -8.57
C THR A 97 6.77 -1.43 -8.49
N VAL A 98 6.23 -0.75 -7.49
CA VAL A 98 4.78 -0.52 -7.37
C VAL A 98 4.53 0.97 -7.45
N SER A 99 3.60 1.36 -8.32
CA SER A 99 3.13 2.74 -8.36
C SER A 99 2.06 2.91 -7.27
N PRO A 100 2.28 3.75 -6.25
CA PRO A 100 1.26 3.99 -5.24
C PRO A 100 0.11 4.78 -5.87
N ALA A 101 -0.97 4.09 -6.25
CA ALA A 101 -2.23 4.73 -6.59
C ALA A 101 -2.95 5.07 -5.29
N PHE A 102 -2.72 6.28 -4.76
CA PHE A 102 -3.58 6.81 -3.71
C PHE A 102 -4.98 6.99 -4.29
N ARG A 103 -5.98 6.31 -3.71
CA ARG A 103 -7.38 6.29 -4.19
C ARG A 103 -8.10 7.65 -4.17
N GLY A 104 -7.37 8.75 -3.91
CA GLY A 104 -7.85 10.13 -3.89
C GLY A 104 -6.87 11.19 -4.42
N LEU A 105 -5.74 10.83 -5.02
CA LEU A 105 -4.82 11.75 -5.69
C LEU A 105 -4.63 11.31 -7.16
N PRO A 106 -4.58 12.24 -8.13
CA PRO A 106 -4.22 11.87 -9.50
C PRO A 106 -2.81 11.26 -9.52
N ALA A 107 -2.63 10.21 -10.31
CA ALA A 107 -1.32 9.61 -10.52
C ALA A 107 -0.35 10.67 -11.03
N ALA A 108 0.76 10.88 -10.32
CA ALA A 108 1.88 11.64 -10.87
C ALA A 108 2.52 10.77 -11.97
N THR A 109 2.31 11.18 -13.22
CA THR A 109 2.92 10.60 -14.43
C THR A 109 4.40 10.89 -14.49
#